data_AF-A0A7M3SD50-F1
#
_entry.id   AF-A0A7M3SD50-F1
#
_cell.length_a   1.000
_cell.length_b   1.000
_cell.length_c   1.000
_cell.angle_alpha   90.00
_cell.angle_beta   90.00
_cell.angle_gamma   90.00
#
_symmetry.space_group_name_H-M   'P 1'
#
loop_
_entity.id
_entity.type
_entity.pdbx_description
1 polymer ?
#
loop_
_entity_poly.entity_id
_entity_poly.type
_entity_poly.pdbx_seq_one_letter_code
_entity_poly.pdbx_strand_id
1 'polypeptide(L)'
;PTWTPGFGAMGSLEQARIVLWHGFCSVHKRFTPQQISDFRTEHPDGLVVVHPECPKETVELADANGSTQYIRNFVEQQPAGAAIAVGTEINMVARLAQEHPDKHIECLDEEICPCSTMYMIHPAYLMDVLERLVDGEVPNQIVVPESVQEGALLALNRMLAILK
;
A
#
# COMPACT_ATOMS: atom_id res chain seq x y z
N PRO A 1 -9.65 -4.05 2.44
CA PRO A 1 -10.57 -3.19 1.67
C PRO A 1 -10.89 -1.92 2.46
N THR A 2 -10.13 -0.87 2.19
CA THR A 2 -10.21 0.35 2.99
C THR A 2 -10.95 1.44 2.26
N TRP A 3 -12.02 1.87 2.92
CA TRP A 3 -12.98 2.84 2.44
C TRP A 3 -12.77 4.11 3.24
N THR A 4 -12.39 5.18 2.55
CA THR A 4 -12.30 6.52 3.12
C THR A 4 -13.60 7.25 2.74
N PRO A 5 -14.53 7.47 3.68
CA PRO A 5 -15.78 8.18 3.40
C PRO A 5 -15.52 9.52 2.72
N GLY A 6 -16.24 9.81 1.62
CA GLY A 6 -16.23 11.11 0.95
C GLY A 6 -15.30 11.26 -0.27
N PHE A 7 -14.41 10.31 -0.54
CA PHE A 7 -13.57 10.33 -1.75
C PHE A 7 -14.18 9.45 -2.88
N GLY A 8 -14.37 10.04 -4.06
CA GLY A 8 -14.62 9.30 -5.32
C GLY A 8 -16.05 8.81 -5.58
N ALA A 9 -17.05 9.30 -4.86
CA ALA A 9 -18.44 8.91 -5.11
C ALA A 9 -19.15 9.88 -6.08
N MET A 10 -19.68 9.34 -7.18
CA MET A 10 -20.63 10.06 -8.03
C MET A 10 -22.03 10.00 -7.41
N GLY A 11 -22.35 10.96 -6.52
CA GLY A 11 -23.68 11.13 -5.92
C GLY A 11 -23.70 11.08 -4.39
N SER A 12 -24.88 11.31 -3.79
CA SER A 12 -25.06 11.19 -2.34
C SER A 12 -24.93 9.73 -1.90
N LEU A 13 -23.98 9.48 -1.00
CA LEU A 13 -23.77 8.18 -0.35
C LEU A 13 -24.59 8.03 0.94
N GLU A 14 -25.35 9.05 1.34
CA GLU A 14 -25.99 9.14 2.66
C GLU A 14 -26.97 7.99 2.94
N GLN A 15 -27.52 7.38 1.87
CA GLN A 15 -28.44 6.25 1.95
C GLN A 15 -27.84 4.91 1.50
N ALA A 16 -26.55 4.88 1.14
CA ALA A 16 -25.91 3.67 0.66
C ALA A 16 -25.69 2.66 1.80
N ARG A 17 -26.14 1.42 1.62
CA ARG A 17 -25.85 0.32 2.56
C ARG A 17 -24.53 -0.35 2.19
N ILE A 18 -23.57 -0.29 3.09
CA ILE A 18 -22.27 -0.96 2.93
C ILE A 18 -22.32 -2.32 3.63
N VAL A 19 -22.01 -3.39 2.89
CA VAL A 19 -21.85 -4.74 3.45
C VAL A 19 -20.37 -5.00 3.67
N LEU A 20 -19.95 -5.05 4.93
CA LEU A 20 -18.55 -5.23 5.29
C LEU A 20 -18.21 -6.72 5.44
N TRP A 21 -17.08 -7.11 4.88
CA TRP A 21 -16.46 -8.40 5.13
C TRP A 21 -15.36 -8.23 6.19
N HIS A 22 -15.23 -9.19 7.11
CA HIS A 22 -14.19 -9.19 8.14
C HIS A 22 -12.80 -9.54 7.56
N GLY A 23 -12.31 -8.74 6.62
CA GLY A 23 -11.00 -8.89 5.99
C GLY A 23 -10.04 -7.77 6.41
N PHE A 24 -8.79 -8.13 6.71
CA PHE A 24 -7.72 -7.18 7.01
C PHE A 24 -6.40 -7.66 6.38
N CYS A 25 -5.47 -6.73 6.18
CA CYS A 25 -4.09 -7.06 5.79
C CYS A 25 -3.25 -7.27 7.04
N SER A 26 -2.56 -8.42 7.13
CA SER A 26 -1.71 -8.74 8.29
C SER A 26 -0.53 -7.79 8.45
N VAL A 27 -0.04 -7.20 7.35
CA VAL A 27 1.02 -6.19 7.36
C VAL A 27 0.50 -4.88 7.96
N HIS A 28 -0.57 -4.33 7.38
CA HIS A 28 -1.08 -3.01 7.78
C HIS A 28 -1.75 -3.00 9.17
N LYS A 29 -2.21 -4.14 9.69
CA LYS A 29 -2.78 -4.22 11.05
C LYS A 29 -1.74 -3.98 12.16
N ARG A 30 -0.45 -4.06 11.85
CA ARG A 30 0.63 -3.90 12.84
C ARG A 30 0.86 -2.46 13.27
N PHE A 31 0.48 -1.51 12.43
CA PHE A 31 0.66 -0.09 12.73
C PHE A 31 -0.34 0.35 13.81
N THR A 32 0.18 1.01 14.84
CA THR A 32 -0.58 1.44 16.02
C THR A 32 -0.38 2.92 16.31
N PRO A 33 -1.34 3.56 17.01
CA PRO A 33 -1.18 4.91 17.53
C PRO A 33 0.07 5.13 18.40
N GLN A 34 0.50 4.09 19.13
CA GLN A 34 1.66 4.19 20.02
C GLN A 34 2.94 4.45 19.23
N GLN A 35 3.15 3.71 18.13
CA GLN A 35 4.31 3.92 17.24
C GLN A 35 4.35 5.34 16.68
N ILE A 36 3.20 5.93 16.36
CA ILE A 36 3.11 7.34 15.93
C ILE A 36 3.55 8.29 17.04
N SER A 37 3.13 8.02 18.29
CA SER A 37 3.53 8.82 19.45
C SER A 37 5.02 8.69 19.75
N ASP A 38 5.57 7.49 19.60
CA ASP A 38 6.98 7.19 19.85
C ASP A 38 7.85 7.92 18.81
N PHE A 39 7.50 7.80 17.54
CA PHE A 39 8.15 8.54 16.45
C PHE A 39 8.14 10.05 16.70
N ARG A 40 6.98 10.62 17.06
CA ARG A 40 6.86 12.06 17.34
C ARG A 40 7.63 12.51 18.59
N THR A 41 7.97 11.59 19.49
CA THR A 41 8.82 11.89 20.65
C THR A 41 10.27 12.09 20.22
N GLU A 42 10.73 11.30 19.24
CA GLU A 42 12.08 11.38 18.68
C GLU A 42 12.21 12.47 17.61
N HIS A 43 11.14 12.68 16.84
CA HIS A 43 11.04 13.66 15.77
C HIS A 43 9.80 14.55 15.98
N PRO A 44 9.89 15.62 16.81
CA PRO A 44 8.75 16.47 17.13
C PRO A 44 8.07 17.14 15.91
N ASP A 45 8.86 17.48 14.88
CA ASP A 45 8.40 18.04 13.62
C ASP A 45 8.26 16.97 12.51
N GLY A 46 8.32 15.70 12.88
CA GLY A 46 8.24 14.57 11.97
C GLY A 46 6.84 14.37 11.41
N LEU A 47 6.77 13.99 10.13
CA LEU A 47 5.53 13.73 9.42
C LEU A 47 5.26 12.22 9.38
N VAL A 48 3.99 11.84 9.56
CA VAL A 48 3.57 10.44 9.49
C VAL A 48 2.62 10.24 8.33
N VAL A 49 2.96 9.33 7.42
CA VAL A 49 2.12 8.96 6.28
C VAL A 49 1.85 7.46 6.26
N VAL A 50 0.58 7.05 6.18
CA VAL A 50 0.18 5.64 6.28
C VAL A 50 -0.68 5.16 5.12
N HIS A 51 -0.67 3.85 4.86
CA HIS A 51 -1.63 3.26 3.94
C HIS A 51 -3.03 3.21 4.58
N PRO A 52 -4.13 3.43 3.84
CA PRO A 52 -5.47 3.40 4.41
C PRO A 52 -5.87 2.02 4.96
N GLU A 53 -5.12 0.95 4.63
CA GLU A 53 -5.28 -0.39 5.21
C GLU A 53 -4.91 -0.52 6.69
N CYS A 54 -4.27 0.50 7.27
CA CYS A 54 -4.00 0.56 8.69
C CYS A 54 -5.29 0.65 9.53
N PRO A 55 -5.25 0.29 10.82
CA PRO A 55 -6.37 0.52 11.73
C PRO A 55 -6.83 1.97 11.70
N LYS A 56 -8.14 2.18 11.82
CA LYS A 56 -8.76 3.50 11.70
C LYS A 56 -8.10 4.52 12.63
N GLU A 57 -7.82 4.13 13.86
CA GLU A 57 -7.21 4.97 14.89
C GLU A 57 -5.82 5.44 14.47
N THR A 58 -5.08 4.61 13.73
CA THR A 58 -3.75 4.96 13.17
C THR A 58 -3.89 5.91 11.99
N VAL A 59 -4.87 5.67 11.11
CA VAL A 59 -5.14 6.53 9.95
C VAL A 59 -5.59 7.93 10.37
N GLU A 60 -6.40 8.04 11.43
CA GLU A 60 -6.88 9.32 11.95
C GLU A 60 -5.78 10.16 12.62
N LEU A 61 -4.72 9.53 13.13
CA LEU A 61 -3.59 10.21 13.78
C LEU A 61 -2.45 10.58 12.83
N ALA A 62 -2.38 9.93 11.67
CA ALA A 62 -1.40 10.21 10.64
C ALA A 62 -1.66 11.57 9.96
N ASP A 63 -0.58 12.23 9.53
CA ASP A 63 -0.65 13.53 8.85
C ASP A 63 -1.19 13.41 7.43
N ALA A 64 -0.96 12.25 6.80
CA ALA A 64 -1.53 11.92 5.50
C ALA A 64 -1.78 10.42 5.35
N ASN A 65 -2.73 10.05 4.48
CA ASN A 65 -2.99 8.65 4.14
C ASN A 65 -3.36 8.48 2.67
N GLY A 66 -2.95 7.36 2.06
CA GLY A 66 -3.28 7.05 0.68
C GLY A 66 -2.61 5.79 0.15
N SER A 67 -2.80 5.52 -1.14
CA SER A 67 -2.14 4.40 -1.82
C SER A 67 -0.62 4.55 -1.81
N THR A 68 0.10 3.48 -2.11
CA THR A 68 1.57 3.51 -2.26
C THR A 68 2.04 4.64 -3.20
N GLN A 69 1.32 4.90 -4.30
CA GLN A 69 1.62 6.02 -5.19
C GLN A 69 1.42 7.40 -4.52
N TYR A 70 0.37 7.55 -3.71
CA TYR A 70 0.15 8.79 -2.96
C TYR A 70 1.26 9.02 -1.92
N ILE A 71 1.62 7.97 -1.17
CA ILE A 71 2.70 8.02 -0.18
C ILE A 71 4.02 8.44 -0.84
N ARG A 72 4.37 7.84 -1.99
CA ARG A 72 5.58 8.23 -2.74
C ARG A 72 5.56 9.71 -3.10
N ASN A 73 4.46 10.19 -3.69
CA ASN A 73 4.32 11.60 -4.06
C ASN A 73 4.39 12.52 -2.84
N PHE A 74 3.82 12.11 -1.69
CA PHE A 74 3.87 12.86 -0.45
C PHE A 74 5.31 13.05 0.04
N VAL A 75 6.11 11.96 0.02
CA VAL A 75 7.53 11.98 0.40
C VAL A 75 8.36 12.84 -0.56
N GLU A 76 8.15 12.69 -1.87
CA GLU A 76 8.84 13.48 -2.91
C GLU A 76 8.62 15.00 -2.73
N GLN A 77 7.44 15.41 -2.26
CA GLN A 77 7.05 16.81 -2.08
C GLN A 77 7.59 17.45 -0.79
N GLN A 78 8.15 16.67 0.14
CA GLN A 78 8.69 17.20 1.39
C GLN A 78 10.05 17.90 1.17
N PRO A 79 10.38 18.92 1.98
CA PRO A 79 11.67 19.57 1.91
C PRO A 79 12.81 18.62 2.35
N ALA A 80 14.03 18.94 1.92
CA ALA A 80 15.23 18.27 2.42
C ALA A 80 15.35 18.44 3.95
N GLY A 81 15.81 17.39 4.63
CA GLY A 81 15.91 17.33 6.09
C GLY A 81 14.61 16.98 6.81
N ALA A 82 13.49 16.79 6.10
CA ALA A 82 12.25 16.30 6.70
C ALA A 82 12.43 14.89 7.28
N ALA A 83 11.88 14.67 8.48
CA ALA A 83 11.73 13.35 9.08
C ALA A 83 10.34 12.80 8.76
N ILE A 84 10.27 11.60 8.19
CA ILE A 84 9.04 11.01 7.69
C ILE A 84 8.96 9.54 8.12
N ALA A 85 7.97 9.21 8.94
CA ALA A 85 7.62 7.83 9.23
C ALA A 85 6.55 7.33 8.26
N VAL A 86 6.80 6.18 7.65
CA VAL A 86 5.91 5.58 6.63
C VAL A 86 5.31 4.28 7.15
N GLY A 87 3.98 4.22 7.21
CA GLY A 87 3.21 3.03 7.60
C GLY A 87 2.71 2.24 6.39
N THR A 88 3.60 1.50 5.73
CA THR A 88 3.27 0.58 4.63
C THR A 88 4.27 -0.58 4.55
N GLU A 89 4.30 -1.32 3.44
CA GLU A 89 5.24 -2.42 3.23
C GLU A 89 6.69 -1.93 3.20
N ILE A 90 7.57 -2.62 3.95
CA ILE A 90 8.93 -2.16 4.25
C ILE A 90 9.84 -1.99 3.03
N ASN A 91 9.71 -2.80 1.99
CA ASN A 91 10.58 -2.68 0.81
C ASN A 91 10.31 -1.38 0.06
N MET A 92 9.07 -0.89 0.10
CA MET A 92 8.75 0.43 -0.43
C MET A 92 9.42 1.52 0.40
N VAL A 93 9.35 1.45 1.73
CA VAL A 93 9.97 2.44 2.62
C VAL A 93 11.49 2.48 2.44
N ALA A 94 12.14 1.31 2.41
CA ALA A 94 13.58 1.19 2.19
C ALA A 94 14.00 1.77 0.83
N ARG A 95 13.19 1.57 -0.22
CA ARG A 95 13.43 2.17 -1.54
C ARG A 95 13.33 3.69 -1.50
N LEU A 96 12.30 4.24 -0.84
CA LEU A 96 12.15 5.68 -0.70
C LEU A 96 13.32 6.32 0.07
N ALA A 97 13.79 5.67 1.13
CA ALA A 97 14.97 6.12 1.88
C ALA A 97 16.25 6.13 1.00
N GLN A 98 16.39 5.17 0.09
CA GLN A 98 17.51 5.14 -0.88
C GLN A 98 17.37 6.20 -1.98
N GLU A 99 16.16 6.46 -2.47
CA GLU A 99 15.86 7.45 -3.51
C GLU A 99 15.96 8.90 -3.00
N HIS A 100 15.75 9.12 -1.69
CA HIS A 100 15.78 10.43 -1.04
C HIS A 100 16.76 10.47 0.15
N PRO A 101 18.07 10.36 -0.07
CA PRO A 101 19.07 10.41 1.00
C PRO A 101 19.16 11.79 1.69
N ASP A 102 18.52 12.81 1.10
CA ASP A 102 18.38 14.15 1.66
C ASP A 102 17.31 14.25 2.77
N LYS A 103 16.53 13.20 3.00
CA LYS A 103 15.44 13.13 4.00
C LYS A 103 15.68 11.98 4.97
N HIS A 104 15.12 12.08 6.16
CA HIS A 104 15.08 10.96 7.10
C HIS A 104 13.77 10.20 6.88
N ILE A 105 13.85 9.01 6.29
CA ILE A 105 12.67 8.19 5.98
C ILE A 105 12.82 6.86 6.69
N GLU A 106 11.85 6.52 7.53
CA GLU A 106 11.85 5.27 8.28
C GLU A 106 10.49 4.58 8.28
N CYS A 107 10.51 3.29 8.60
CA CYS A 107 9.30 2.50 8.73
C CYS A 107 8.70 2.76 10.12
N LEU A 108 7.39 2.99 10.18
CA LEU A 108 6.69 3.24 11.44
C LEU A 108 6.72 2.02 12.40
N ASP A 109 6.92 0.81 11.87
CA ASP A 109 7.10 -0.40 12.68
C ASP A 109 8.54 -0.90 12.53
N GLU A 110 9.29 -0.89 13.64
CA GLU A 110 10.65 -1.44 13.72
C GLU A 110 10.66 -2.97 13.72
N GLU A 111 9.57 -3.60 14.16
CA GLU A 111 9.44 -5.06 14.21
C GLU A 111 8.94 -5.57 12.85
N ILE A 112 9.89 -5.63 11.92
CA ILE A 112 9.72 -5.99 10.51
C ILE A 112 8.89 -7.27 10.33
N CYS A 113 7.74 -7.17 9.66
CA CYS A 113 7.06 -8.32 9.06
C CYS A 113 6.75 -8.00 7.59
N PRO A 114 7.61 -8.43 6.63
CA PRO A 114 7.37 -8.17 5.22
C PRO A 114 6.11 -8.92 4.79
N CYS A 115 5.49 -8.47 3.71
CA CYS A 115 4.41 -9.23 3.10
C CYS A 115 4.97 -10.58 2.63
N SER A 116 4.71 -11.65 3.39
CA SER A 116 5.30 -12.97 3.16
C SER A 116 5.02 -13.50 1.75
N THR A 117 3.86 -13.15 1.20
CA THR A 117 3.49 -13.53 -0.17
C THR A 117 4.24 -12.73 -1.23
N MET A 118 4.57 -11.46 -0.98
CA MET A 118 5.45 -10.69 -1.87
C MET A 118 6.88 -11.20 -1.81
N TYR A 119 7.34 -11.64 -0.64
CA TYR A 119 8.69 -12.18 -0.44
C TYR A 119 8.91 -13.55 -1.13
N MET A 120 7.84 -14.19 -1.62
CA MET A 120 7.96 -15.38 -2.47
C MET A 120 8.56 -15.06 -3.85
N ILE A 121 8.57 -13.79 -4.28
CA ILE A 121 9.22 -13.38 -5.51
C ILE A 121 10.71 -13.17 -5.26
N HIS A 122 11.54 -14.07 -5.80
CA HIS A 122 12.99 -14.05 -5.62
C HIS A 122 13.70 -14.01 -6.98
N PRO A 123 14.85 -13.29 -7.12
CA PRO A 123 15.58 -13.22 -8.39
C PRO A 123 15.91 -14.59 -9.00
N ALA A 124 16.20 -15.60 -8.17
CA ALA A 124 16.46 -16.96 -8.65
C ALA A 124 15.23 -17.58 -9.34
N TYR A 125 14.02 -17.38 -8.82
CA TYR A 125 12.79 -17.88 -9.44
C TYR A 125 12.43 -17.09 -10.70
N LEU A 126 12.72 -15.78 -10.71
CA LEU A 126 12.57 -14.98 -11.92
C LEU A 126 13.51 -15.48 -13.02
N MET A 127 14.77 -15.76 -12.69
CA MET A 127 15.75 -16.32 -13.62
C MET A 127 15.28 -17.67 -14.18
N ASP A 128 14.86 -18.61 -13.32
CA ASP A 128 14.32 -19.91 -13.74
C ASP A 128 13.15 -19.76 -14.71
N VAL A 129 12.19 -18.90 -14.41
CA VAL A 129 11.05 -18.62 -15.31
C VAL A 129 11.52 -18.07 -16.65
N LEU A 130 12.49 -17.14 -16.65
CA LEU A 130 13.01 -16.54 -17.88
C LEU A 130 13.77 -17.54 -18.75
N GLU A 131 14.61 -18.40 -18.16
CA GLU A 131 15.34 -19.45 -18.88
C GLU A 131 14.38 -20.44 -19.53
N ARG A 132 13.37 -20.88 -18.78
CA ARG A 132 12.35 -21.81 -19.28
C ARG A 132 11.50 -21.22 -20.41
N LEU A 133 11.21 -19.91 -20.34
CA LEU A 133 10.54 -19.20 -21.43
C LEU A 133 11.38 -19.16 -22.71
N VAL A 134 12.71 -19.02 -22.60
CA VAL A 134 13.63 -19.09 -23.75
C VAL A 134 13.66 -20.48 -24.37
N ASP A 135 13.56 -21.53 -23.54
CA ASP A 135 13.49 -22.93 -23.98
C ASP A 135 12.10 -23.32 -24.55
N GLY A 136 11.15 -22.38 -24.56
CA GLY A 136 9.79 -22.58 -25.09
C GLY A 136 8.80 -23.18 -24.10
N GLU A 137 9.18 -23.33 -22.83
CA GLU A 137 8.25 -23.70 -21.75
C GLU A 137 7.48 -22.49 -21.24
N VAL A 138 6.22 -22.68 -20.81
CA VAL A 138 5.41 -21.60 -20.22
C VAL A 138 4.99 -21.99 -18.79
N PRO A 139 5.92 -21.94 -17.82
CA PRO A 139 5.62 -22.31 -16.45
C PRO A 139 4.66 -21.33 -15.79
N ASN A 140 3.79 -21.83 -14.92
CA ASN A 140 2.91 -21.02 -14.07
C ASN A 140 2.03 -20.01 -14.84
N GLN A 141 1.64 -20.33 -16.07
CA GLN A 141 0.74 -19.48 -16.86
C GLN A 141 -0.55 -19.24 -16.08
N ILE A 142 -0.87 -17.97 -15.86
CA ILE A 142 -2.12 -17.58 -15.20
C ILE A 142 -3.27 -17.82 -16.19
N VAL A 143 -4.15 -18.75 -15.87
CA VAL A 143 -5.35 -19.05 -16.64
C VAL A 143 -6.58 -18.80 -15.77
N VAL A 144 -7.49 -17.97 -16.25
CA VAL A 144 -8.76 -17.65 -15.58
C VAL A 144 -9.90 -18.27 -16.40
N PRO A 145 -10.85 -19.02 -15.82
CA PRO A 145 -11.98 -19.58 -16.56
C PRO A 145 -12.86 -18.49 -17.20
N GLU A 146 -13.39 -18.72 -18.41
CA GLU A 146 -14.27 -17.76 -19.11
C GLU A 146 -15.46 -17.32 -18.27
N SER A 147 -16.04 -18.25 -17.49
CA SER A 147 -17.16 -17.97 -16.58
C SER A 147 -16.86 -16.93 -15.50
N VAL A 148 -15.58 -16.70 -15.18
CA VAL A 148 -15.12 -15.68 -14.24
C VAL A 148 -14.72 -14.39 -14.97
N GLN A 149 -14.17 -14.52 -16.18
CA GLN A 149 -13.61 -13.39 -16.94
C GLN A 149 -14.65 -12.32 -17.26
N GLU A 150 -15.84 -12.69 -17.74
CA GLU A 150 -16.85 -11.73 -18.21
C GLU A 150 -17.26 -10.74 -17.10
N GLY A 151 -17.61 -11.26 -15.92
CA GLY A 151 -18.01 -10.44 -14.78
C GLY A 151 -16.85 -9.60 -14.22
N ALA A 152 -15.65 -10.18 -14.12
CA ALA A 152 -14.47 -9.47 -13.65
C ALA A 152 -14.08 -8.30 -14.57
N LEU A 153 -14.12 -8.53 -15.89
CA LEU A 153 -13.78 -7.52 -16.90
C LEU A 153 -14.82 -6.40 -16.93
N LEU A 154 -16.11 -6.72 -16.80
CA LEU A 154 -17.16 -5.70 -16.70
C LEU A 154 -16.95 -4.79 -15.48
N ALA A 155 -16.64 -5.37 -14.31
CA ALA A 155 -16.37 -4.60 -13.09
C ALA A 155 -15.13 -3.71 -13.24
N LEU A 156 -14.04 -4.25 -13.80
CA LEU A 156 -12.80 -3.50 -14.05
C LEU A 156 -13.04 -2.33 -15.03
N ASN A 157 -13.71 -2.58 -16.16
CA ASN A 157 -13.97 -1.54 -17.16
C ASN A 157 -14.87 -0.43 -16.61
N ARG A 158 -15.86 -0.76 -15.78
CA ARG A 158 -16.68 0.24 -15.09
C ARG A 158 -15.84 1.09 -14.13
N MET A 159 -14.95 0.47 -13.35
CA MET A 159 -14.04 1.20 -12.46
C MET A 159 -13.16 2.18 -13.24
N LEU A 160 -12.59 1.76 -14.37
CA LEU A 160 -11.73 2.59 -15.21
C LEU A 160 -12.48 3.70 -15.96
N ALA A 161 -13.76 3.49 -16.27
CA ALA A 161 -14.61 4.48 -16.93
C ALA A 161 -15.09 5.59 -16.00
N ILE A 162 -15.00 5.41 -14.67
CA ILE A 162 -15.27 6.48 -13.71
C ILE A 162 -14.12 7.49 -13.79
N LEU A 163 -14.38 8.62 -14.46
CA LEU A 163 -13.45 9.74 -14.52
C LEU A 163 -13.41 10.45 -13.15
N LYS A 164 -12.20 10.79 -12.71
CA LYS A 164 -11.95 11.56 -11.48
C LYS A 164 -12.30 13.03 -11.68
#